data_AF-A0A0E9Y2W4-F1
#
_entry.id   AF-A0A0E9Y2W4-F1
#
_cell.length_a   1.000
_cell.length_b   1.000
_cell.length_c   1.000
_cell.angle_alpha   90.00
_cell.angle_beta   90.00
_cell.angle_gamma   90.00
#
_symmetry.space_group_name_H-M   'P 1'
#
loop_
_entity.id
_entity.type
_entity.pdbx_description
1 polymer ?
#
loop_
_entity_poly.entity_id
_entity_poly.type
_entity_poly.pdbx_seq_one_letter_code
_entity_poly.pdbx_strand_id
1 'polypeptide(L)' 'MSSPNVTLEVANMVLAQNSFQIAESYIQQLHDIFDAELRSVDFANEGPRVAAEVNAWVRGKTRGKIDGILPEGQPLDM' A
#
# COMPACT_ATOMS: atom_id res chain seq x y z
N MET A 1 21.01 -9.04 -1.76
CA MET A 1 21.53 -9.78 -2.93
C MET A 1 21.60 -8.81 -4.09
N SER A 2 22.79 -8.35 -4.46
CA SER A 2 22.94 -7.34 -5.50
C SER A 2 23.67 -7.98 -6.67
N SER A 3 22.97 -8.20 -7.78
CA SER A 3 23.63 -8.40 -9.08
C SER A 3 23.91 -7.00 -9.64
N PRO A 4 25.10 -6.74 -10.20
CA PRO A 4 25.55 -5.38 -10.53
C PRO A 4 24.67 -4.63 -11.55
N ASN A 5 23.75 -5.32 -12.22
CA ASN A 5 22.86 -4.75 -13.24
C ASN A 5 21.36 -4.93 -12.92
N VAL A 6 20.99 -5.25 -11.67
CA VAL A 6 19.58 -5.44 -11.28
C VAL A 6 19.26 -4.51 -10.11
N THR A 7 18.24 -3.68 -10.30
CA THR A 7 17.60 -2.95 -9.20
C THR A 7 16.33 -3.70 -8.80
N LEU A 8 16.20 -4.01 -7.52
CA LEU A 8 14.98 -4.53 -6.92
C LEU A 8 14.36 -3.42 -6.09
N GLU A 9 13.10 -3.10 -6.38
CA GLU A 9 12.28 -2.16 -5.63
C GLU A 9 11.11 -2.92 -5.00
N VAL A 10 10.74 -2.58 -3.77
CA VAL A 10 9.62 -3.19 -3.05
C VAL A 10 8.62 -2.11 -2.67
N ALA A 11 7.34 -2.37 -2.95
CA ALA A 11 6.22 -1.54 -2.57
C ALA A 11 5.32 -2.36 -1.63
N ASN A 12 5.51 -2.21 -0.32
CA ASN A 12 4.76 -2.94 0.70
C ASN A 12 3.88 -1.99 1.51
N MET A 13 2.58 -2.29 1.62
CA MET A 13 1.62 -1.43 2.30
C MET A 13 0.48 -2.25 2.92
N VAL A 14 0.04 -1.83 4.10
CA VAL A 14 -1.20 -2.26 4.73
C VAL A 14 -2.19 -1.11 4.72
N LEU A 15 -3.39 -1.38 4.23
CA LEU A 15 -4.52 -0.47 4.30
C LEU A 15 -5.50 -1.00 5.34
N ALA A 16 -5.99 -0.14 6.22
CA ALA A 16 -6.96 -0.52 7.24
C ALA A 16 -8.10 0.49 7.30
N GLN A 17 -9.31 0.01 7.58
CA GLN A 17 -10.44 0.91 7.78
C GLN A 17 -10.13 1.85 8.97
N ASN A 18 -10.43 3.13 8.82
CA ASN A 18 -10.17 4.18 9.82
C ASN A 18 -10.83 3.92 11.19
N SER A 19 -11.93 3.17 11.23
CA SER A 19 -12.61 2.75 12.45
C SER A 19 -11.97 1.56 13.15
N PHE A 20 -11.00 0.89 12.51
CA PHE A 20 -10.33 -0.27 13.06
C PHE A 20 -9.12 0.15 13.91
N GLN A 21 -9.12 -0.24 15.18
CA GLN A 21 -7.99 0.00 16.06
C GLN A 21 -6.93 -1.08 15.88
N ILE A 22 -5.74 -0.66 15.44
CA ILE A 22 -4.59 -1.54 15.24
C ILE A 22 -3.72 -1.49 16.49
N ALA A 23 -3.31 -2.67 16.97
CA ALA A 23 -2.36 -2.76 18.06
C ALA A 23 -1.03 -2.11 17.69
N GLU A 24 -0.50 -1.24 18.56
CA GLU A 24 0.77 -0.53 18.34
C GLU A 24 1.94 -1.49 18.07
N SER A 25 1.95 -2.64 18.75
CA SER A 25 2.95 -3.70 18.52
C SER A 25 2.90 -4.29 17.10
N TYR A 26 1.74 -4.27 16.45
CA TYR A 26 1.60 -4.70 15.06
C TYR A 26 2.08 -3.60 14.10
N ILE A 27 1.76 -2.34 14.38
CA ILE A 27 2.27 -1.18 13.62
C ILE A 27 3.81 -1.20 13.62
N GLN A 28 4.42 -1.42 14.78
CA GLN A 28 5.86 -1.49 14.93
C GLN A 28 6.47 -2.64 14.11
N GLN A 29 5.84 -3.84 14.11
CA GLN A 29 6.30 -4.98 13.31
C GLN A 29 6.20 -4.73 11.80
N LEU A 30 5.13 -4.08 11.33
CA LEU A 30 4.98 -3.72 9.92
C LEU A 30 6.14 -2.82 9.44
N HIS A 31 6.54 -1.86 10.27
CA HIS A 31 7.69 -1.00 9.97
C HIS A 31 9.01 -1.79 10.05
N ASP A 32 9.30 -2.42 11.20
CA ASP A 32 10.64 -2.93 11.49
C ASP A 32 11.03 -4.18 10.68
N ILE A 33 10.05 -5.03 10.35
CA ILE A 33 10.29 -6.31 9.69
C ILE A 33 10.00 -6.24 8.20
N PHE A 34 8.94 -5.51 7.83
CA PHE A 34 8.38 -5.56 6.48
C PHE A 34 8.62 -4.29 5.67
N ASP A 35 9.19 -3.24 6.28
CA ASP A 35 9.31 -1.89 5.70
C ASP A 35 7.99 -1.46 5.04
N ALA A 36 6.88 -1.79 5.69
CA ALA A 36 5.54 -1.62 5.16
C ALA A 36 4.97 -0.28 5.61
N GLU A 37 4.36 0.43 4.67
CA GLU A 37 3.59 1.63 4.98
C GLU A 37 2.21 1.22 5.51
N LEU A 38 1.78 1.76 6.65
CA LEU A 38 0.42 1.58 7.16
C LEU A 38 -0.41 2.83 6.91
N ARG A 39 -1.59 2.68 6.29
CA ARG A 39 -2.55 3.77 6.14
C ARG A 39 -3.93 3.38 6.65
N SER A 40 -4.47 4.21 7.53
CA SER A 40 -5.88 4.19 7.90
C SER A 40 -6.70 4.98 6.88
N VAL A 41 -7.66 4.34 6.23
CA VAL A 41 -8.44 4.87 5.11
C VAL A 41 -9.94 4.61 5.31
N ASP A 42 -10.80 5.31 4.56
CA ASP A 42 -12.23 5.05 4.57
C ASP A 42 -12.63 4.29 3.29
N PHE A 43 -12.61 2.96 3.33
CA PHE A 43 -12.98 2.14 2.16
C PHE A 43 -14.44 2.33 1.77
N ALA A 44 -15.34 2.47 2.76
CA ALA A 44 -16.78 2.55 2.55
C ALA A 44 -17.18 3.82 1.79
N ASN A 45 -16.57 4.96 2.12
CA ASN A 45 -16.93 6.25 1.50
C ASN A 45 -15.93 6.72 0.44
N GLU A 46 -14.69 6.24 0.49
CA GLU A 46 -13.58 6.77 -0.33
C GLU A 46 -12.83 5.68 -1.11
N GLY A 47 -13.34 4.45 -1.17
CA GLY A 47 -12.72 3.31 -1.86
C GLY A 47 -12.12 3.63 -3.24
N PRO A 48 -12.87 4.23 -4.19
CA PRO A 48 -12.32 4.60 -5.49
C PRO A 48 -11.14 5.58 -5.42
N ARG A 49 -11.16 6.53 -4.48
CA ARG A 49 -10.06 7.47 -4.25
C ARG A 49 -8.85 6.75 -3.66
N VAL A 50 -9.07 5.91 -2.65
CA VAL A 50 -8.03 5.09 -2.02
C VAL A 50 -7.34 4.20 -3.07
N ALA A 51 -8.09 3.56 -3.96
CA ALA A 51 -7.54 2.75 -5.05
C ALA A 51 -6.60 3.56 -5.95
N ALA A 52 -7.02 4.74 -6.37
CA ALA A 52 -6.22 5.62 -7.22
C ALA A 52 -4.92 6.09 -6.52
N GLU A 53 -5.01 6.46 -5.23
CA GLU A 53 -3.84 6.90 -4.45
C GLU A 53 -2.83 5.76 -4.23
N VAL A 54 -3.30 4.54 -3.97
CA VAL A 54 -2.46 3.35 -3.80
C VAL A 54 -1.79 2.99 -5.12
N ASN A 55 -2.53 2.98 -6.23
CA ASN A 55 -1.96 2.72 -7.55
C ASN A 55 -0.89 3.74 -7.92
N ALA A 56 -1.15 5.04 -7.67
CA ALA A 56 -0.17 6.09 -7.89
C ALA A 56 1.11 5.89 -7.03
N TRP A 57 0.95 5.52 -5.76
CA TRP A 57 2.06 5.23 -4.87
C TRP A 57 2.87 4.00 -5.33
N VAL A 58 2.21 2.90 -5.69
CA VAL A 58 2.86 1.68 -6.23
C VAL A 58 3.62 2.00 -7.51
N ARG A 59 2.99 2.75 -8.43
CA ARG A 59 3.65 3.19 -9.67
C ARG A 59 4.89 4.03 -9.38
N GLY A 60 4.83 4.95 -8.41
CA GLY A 60 5.98 5.72 -7.97
C GLY A 60 7.11 4.85 -7.41
N LYS A 61 6.80 3.98 -6.43
CA LYS A 61 7.78 3.08 -5.79
C LYS A 61 8.45 2.13 -6.77
N THR A 62 7.70 1.65 -7.75
CA THR A 62 8.19 0.69 -8.74
C THR A 62 8.76 1.35 -9.99
N ARG A 63 8.95 2.67 -10.01
CA ARG A 63 9.47 3.44 -11.15
C ARG A 63 8.66 3.20 -12.43
N GLY A 64 7.35 3.09 -12.28
CA GLY A 64 6.41 2.84 -13.37
C GLY A 64 6.40 1.41 -13.89
N LYS A 65 7.04 0.45 -13.22
CA LYS A 65 7.03 -0.97 -13.64
C LYS A 65 5.76 -1.71 -13.25
N ILE A 66 5.09 -1.27 -12.19
CA ILE A 66 3.76 -1.74 -11.81
C ILE A 66 2.83 -0.53 -11.89
N ASP A 67 1.85 -0.59 -12.79
CA ASP A 67 0.93 0.53 -13.04
C ASP A 67 -0.12 0.72 -11.94
N GLY A 68 -0.51 -0.37 -11.29
CA GLY A 68 -1.50 -0.41 -10.23
C GLY A 68 -1.75 -1.84 -9.77
N ILE A 69 -2.30 -1.99 -8.57
CA ILE A 69 -2.61 -3.29 -7.95
C ILE A 69 -4.08 -3.39 -7.53
N LEU A 70 -4.80 -2.27 -7.49
CA LEU A 70 -6.22 -2.20 -7.15
C LEU A 70 -7.05 -1.80 -8.38
N PRO A 71 -8.28 -2.32 -8.52
CA PRO A 71 -9.20 -1.88 -9.56
C PRO A 71 -9.60 -0.40 -9.32
N GLU A 72 -9.49 0.43 -10.35
CA GLU A 72 -9.89 1.84 -10.27
C GLU A 72 -11.37 2.03 -10.62
N GLY A 73 -11.97 3.08 -10.06
CA GLY A 73 -13.35 3.48 -10.36
C GLY A 73 -14.43 2.53 -9.83
N GLN A 74 -14.04 1.54 -9.03
CA GLN A 74 -14.94 0.60 -8.37
C GLN A 74 -14.89 0.79 -6.85
N PRO A 75 -15.99 0.50 -6.13
CA PRO A 75 -15.93 0.37 -4.67
C PRO A 75 -14.85 -0.64 -4.27
N LEU A 76 -14.08 -0.30 -3.24
CA LEU A 76 -13.22 -1.26 -2.56
C LEU A 76 -14.08 -1.90 -1.46
N ASP A 77 -14.92 -2.86 -1.84
CA ASP A 77 -15.71 -3.62 -0.86
C ASP A 77 -14.74 -4.50 -0.05
N MET A 78 -14.33 -3.98 1.11
CA MET A 78 -13.43 -4.61 2.09
C MET A 78 -14.10 -4.79 3.45
#